data_AF-A0A923YMB4-F1
#
_entry.id   AF-A0A923YMB4-F1
#
_cell.length_a   1.000
_cell.length_b   1.000
_cell.length_c   1.000
_cell.angle_alpha   90.00
_cell.angle_beta   90.00
_cell.angle_gamma   90.00
#
_symmetry.space_group_name_H-M   'P 1'
#
loop_
_entity.id
_entity.type
_entity.pdbx_description
1 polymer ?
#
loop_
_entity_poly.entity_id
_entity_poly.type
_entity_poly.pdbx_seq_one_letter_code
_entity_poly.pdbx_strand_id
1 'polypeptide(L)'
;QIARAPASRAKLQPIAPVHAGTGNVAVQLGAFATQDGAQRALRHYAARHTALGGHKLSMVKVQVANKIYWRVLATGFASRSASAACHSVTSGGGACFVRADLSRFQPSQPVGFARNTAKPAPHNAIAPGLARRK
;
A
#
# COMPACT_ATOMS: atom_id res chain seq x y z
N GLN A 1 29.21 30.75 -40.39
CA GLN A 1 28.29 29.60 -40.41
C GLN A 1 28.40 28.88 -39.07
N ILE A 2 27.28 28.62 -38.40
CA ILE A 2 27.26 28.09 -37.01
C ILE A 2 26.94 26.59 -37.08
N ALA A 3 27.92 25.74 -36.76
CA ALA A 3 27.76 24.29 -36.78
C ALA A 3 26.91 23.83 -35.57
N ARG A 4 25.77 23.16 -35.82
CA ARG A 4 24.97 22.47 -34.78
C ARG A 4 25.51 21.05 -34.59
N ALA A 5 25.98 20.74 -33.39
CA ALA A 5 26.27 19.36 -32.97
C ALA A 5 24.96 18.55 -32.85
N PRO A 6 24.93 17.25 -33.20
CA PRO A 6 23.73 16.45 -33.09
C PRO A 6 23.44 16.09 -31.62
N ALA A 7 22.27 16.48 -31.13
CA ALA A 7 21.76 16.03 -29.84
C ALA A 7 21.52 14.51 -29.86
N SER A 8 22.25 13.77 -29.04
CA SER A 8 22.09 12.33 -28.87
C SER A 8 20.68 12.03 -28.34
N ARG A 9 19.89 11.32 -29.15
CA ARG A 9 18.54 10.86 -28.81
C ARG A 9 18.65 9.80 -27.72
N ALA A 10 18.48 10.21 -26.46
CA ALA A 10 18.38 9.29 -25.34
C ALA A 10 17.23 8.30 -25.61
N LYS A 11 17.55 7.01 -25.75
CA LYS A 11 16.57 5.94 -25.85
C LYS A 11 15.75 5.95 -24.57
N LEU A 12 14.44 6.17 -24.66
CA LEU A 12 13.52 5.89 -23.55
C LEU A 12 13.67 4.40 -23.23
N GLN A 13 14.31 4.10 -22.10
CA GLN A 13 14.36 2.75 -21.58
C GLN A 13 12.94 2.36 -21.15
N PRO A 14 12.49 1.12 -21.41
CA PRO A 14 11.24 0.62 -20.86
C PRO A 14 11.32 0.71 -19.34
N ILE A 15 10.43 1.47 -18.73
CA ILE A 15 10.27 1.50 -17.28
C ILE A 15 9.79 0.10 -16.90
N ALA A 16 10.66 -0.72 -16.33
CA ALA A 16 10.27 -2.01 -15.79
C ALA A 16 9.08 -1.81 -14.83
N PRO A 17 8.07 -2.68 -14.84
CA PRO A 17 6.99 -2.60 -13.87
C PRO A 17 7.62 -2.66 -12.48
N VAL A 18 7.51 -1.55 -11.75
CA VAL A 18 7.95 -1.50 -10.36
C VAL A 18 7.14 -2.57 -9.67
N HIS A 19 7.80 -3.63 -9.20
CA HIS A 19 7.13 -4.66 -8.42
C HIS A 19 6.27 -3.94 -7.39
N ALA A 20 4.97 -4.22 -7.40
CA ALA A 20 4.08 -3.90 -6.30
C ALA A 20 4.54 -4.74 -5.12
N GLY A 21 5.66 -4.33 -4.51
CA GLY A 21 6.09 -4.85 -3.23
C GLY A 21 4.92 -4.69 -2.28
N THR A 22 4.85 -5.57 -1.28
CA THR A 22 3.97 -5.48 -0.12
C THR A 22 4.10 -4.09 0.51
N GLY A 23 3.37 -3.17 -0.08
CA GLY A 23 3.75 -1.78 -0.13
C GLY A 23 3.17 -1.13 1.09
N ASN A 24 3.98 -1.04 2.13
CA ASN A 24 3.56 -0.57 3.43
C ASN A 24 3.33 0.95 3.48
N VAL A 25 3.30 1.59 2.32
CA VAL A 25 3.35 3.03 2.12
C VAL A 25 2.16 3.46 1.27
N ALA A 26 1.52 4.52 1.71
CA ALA A 26 0.44 5.20 1.03
C ALA A 26 0.85 6.65 0.73
N VAL A 27 0.26 7.18 -0.33
CA VAL A 27 0.38 8.57 -0.73
C VAL A 27 -0.95 9.26 -0.44
N GLN A 28 -0.98 10.20 0.48
CA GLN A 28 -2.17 11.02 0.74
C GLN A 28 -2.23 12.20 -0.22
N LEU A 29 -3.34 12.30 -0.95
CA LEU A 29 -3.59 13.34 -1.95
C LEU A 29 -4.43 14.50 -1.39
N GLY A 30 -5.13 14.26 -0.28
CA GLY A 30 -5.93 15.30 0.38
C GLY A 30 -6.73 14.80 1.58
N ALA A 31 -7.33 15.74 2.31
CA ALA A 31 -8.27 15.50 3.38
C ALA A 31 -9.43 16.50 3.27
N PHE A 32 -10.66 16.00 3.25
CA PHE A 32 -11.87 16.79 3.02
C PHE A 32 -12.84 16.67 4.18
N ALA A 33 -13.60 17.72 4.47
CA ALA A 33 -14.60 17.71 5.54
C ALA A 33 -15.87 16.91 5.16
N THR A 34 -16.15 16.77 3.86
CA THR A 34 -17.34 16.06 3.35
C THR A 34 -16.95 14.87 2.47
N GLN A 35 -17.79 13.84 2.48
CA GLN A 35 -17.58 12.63 1.67
C GLN A 35 -17.65 12.95 0.17
N ASP A 36 -18.63 13.77 -0.22
CA ASP A 36 -18.87 14.12 -1.62
C ASP A 36 -17.71 14.93 -2.22
N GLY A 37 -17.14 15.86 -1.43
CA GLY A 37 -15.93 16.59 -1.81
C GLY A 37 -14.72 15.67 -2.00
N ALA A 38 -14.54 14.70 -1.10
CA ALA A 38 -13.49 13.68 -1.24
C ALA A 38 -13.71 12.79 -2.47
N GLN A 39 -14.95 12.42 -2.77
CA GLN A 39 -15.27 11.60 -3.93
C GLN A 39 -14.98 12.34 -5.24
N ARG A 40 -15.36 13.62 -5.34
CA ARG A 40 -14.98 14.47 -6.49
C ARG A 40 -13.47 14.56 -6.65
N ALA A 41 -12.74 14.80 -5.57
CA ALA A 41 -11.27 14.87 -5.61
C ALA A 41 -10.66 13.53 -6.03
N LEU A 42 -11.16 12.40 -5.54
CA LEU A 42 -10.71 11.06 -5.92
C LEU A 42 -10.84 10.85 -7.44
N ARG A 43 -11.98 11.24 -8.04
CA ARG A 43 -12.18 11.15 -9.50
C ARG A 43 -11.27 12.09 -10.27
N HIS A 44 -11.08 13.31 -9.76
CA HIS A 44 -10.16 14.27 -10.36
C HIS A 44 -8.72 13.74 -10.38
N TYR A 45 -8.23 13.19 -9.25
CA TYR A 45 -6.91 12.60 -9.16
C TYR A 45 -6.75 11.38 -10.07
N ALA A 46 -7.76 10.52 -10.16
CA ALA A 46 -7.77 9.36 -11.07
C ALA A 46 -7.68 9.79 -12.54
N ALA A 47 -8.34 10.88 -12.93
CA ALA A 47 -8.35 11.37 -14.31
C ALA A 47 -7.07 12.14 -14.69
N ARG A 48 -6.49 12.89 -13.76
CA ARG A 48 -5.36 13.81 -14.03
C ARG A 48 -4.00 13.17 -13.88
N HIS A 49 -3.85 12.18 -13.01
CA HIS A 49 -2.56 11.58 -12.70
C HIS A 49 -2.56 10.11 -13.08
N THR A 50 -2.27 9.84 -14.35
CA THR A 50 -2.10 8.47 -14.88
C THR A 50 -0.96 7.71 -14.20
N ALA A 51 0.01 8.42 -13.60
CA ALA A 51 1.05 7.82 -12.75
C ALA A 51 0.49 7.15 -11.48
N LEU A 52 -0.74 7.46 -11.08
CA LEU A 52 -1.48 6.75 -10.03
C LEU A 52 -2.31 5.58 -10.60
N GLY A 53 -2.48 5.51 -11.93
CA GLY A 53 -3.20 4.48 -12.65
C GLY A 53 -2.45 3.15 -12.58
N GLY A 54 -2.94 2.25 -11.73
CA GLY A 54 -2.25 1.01 -11.37
C GLY A 54 -2.14 0.82 -9.85
N HIS A 55 -2.31 1.89 -9.09
CA HIS A 55 -2.39 1.85 -7.64
C HIS A 55 -3.82 2.01 -7.14
N LYS A 56 -4.11 1.44 -5.96
CA LYS A 56 -5.45 1.47 -5.39
C LYS A 56 -5.71 2.83 -4.75
N LEU A 57 -6.51 3.66 -5.43
CA LEU A 57 -7.08 4.88 -4.89
C LEU A 57 -8.20 4.53 -3.91
N SER A 58 -8.11 5.03 -2.68
CA SER A 58 -9.03 4.74 -1.60
C SER A 58 -9.36 6.00 -0.81
N MET A 59 -10.58 6.04 -0.30
CA MET A 59 -11.06 7.10 0.59
C MET A 59 -11.26 6.49 1.97
N VAL A 60 -10.67 7.12 2.99
CA VAL A 60 -10.74 6.64 4.38
C VAL A 60 -11.35 7.71 5.26
N LYS A 61 -12.37 7.33 6.02
CA LYS A 61 -12.98 8.16 7.06
C LYS A 61 -12.10 8.14 8.30
N VAL A 62 -11.76 9.31 8.82
CA VAL A 62 -11.00 9.46 10.06
C VAL A 62 -11.66 10.51 10.96
N GLN A 63 -11.49 10.38 12.27
CA GLN A 63 -11.89 11.41 13.23
C GLN A 63 -10.63 12.06 13.80
N VAL A 64 -10.57 13.39 13.74
CA VAL A 64 -9.46 14.20 14.28
C VAL A 64 -10.08 15.29 15.14
N ALA A 65 -9.73 15.32 16.43
CA ALA A 65 -10.22 16.33 17.37
C ALA A 65 -11.76 16.54 17.29
N ASN A 66 -12.51 15.44 17.36
CA ASN A 66 -13.98 15.42 17.29
C ASN A 66 -14.61 15.82 15.94
N LYS A 67 -13.82 16.01 14.88
CA LYS A 67 -14.30 16.28 13.52
C LYS A 67 -14.00 15.11 12.60
N ILE A 68 -14.94 14.80 11.71
CA ILE A 68 -14.77 13.75 10.70
C ILE A 68 -14.11 14.35 9.46
N TYR A 69 -13.11 13.65 8.96
CA TYR A 69 -12.45 13.96 7.70
C TYR A 69 -12.41 12.73 6.80
N TRP A 70 -12.46 12.97 5.51
CA TRP A 70 -12.36 11.98 4.46
C TRP A 70 -11.01 12.17 3.76
N ARG A 71 -10.08 11.26 4.03
CA ARG A 71 -8.74 11.27 3.44
C ARG A 71 -8.75 10.52 2.12
N VAL A 72 -8.19 11.14 1.09
CA VAL A 72 -7.97 10.51 -0.21
C VAL A 72 -6.53 10.02 -0.28
N LEU A 73 -6.36 8.74 -0.56
CA LEU A 73 -5.10 8.03 -0.46
C LEU A 73 -4.91 7.18 -1.73
N ALA A 74 -3.68 7.07 -2.21
CA ALA A 74 -3.27 6.03 -3.15
C ALA A 74 -2.39 5.04 -2.39
N THR A 75 -2.75 3.75 -2.42
CA THR A 75 -2.16 2.69 -1.58
C THR A 75 -1.44 1.64 -2.43
N GLY A 76 -0.56 0.85 -1.80
CA GLY A 76 0.19 -0.21 -2.47
C GLY A 76 1.48 0.28 -3.13
N PHE A 77 2.14 1.28 -2.55
CA PHE A 77 3.45 1.74 -3.01
C PHE A 77 4.58 1.15 -2.18
N ALA A 78 5.73 0.94 -2.81
CA ALA A 78 7.01 0.80 -2.11
C ALA A 78 7.55 2.20 -1.76
N SER A 79 8.39 2.33 -0.73
CA SER A 79 8.85 3.64 -0.22
C SER A 79 9.44 4.57 -1.29
N ARG A 80 10.26 4.02 -2.20
CA ARG A 80 10.88 4.82 -3.26
C ARG A 80 9.90 5.19 -4.38
N SER A 81 8.99 4.29 -4.76
CA SER A 81 7.97 4.58 -5.77
C SER A 81 6.89 5.54 -5.25
N ALA A 82 6.55 5.48 -3.96
CA ALA A 82 5.65 6.42 -3.31
C ALA A 82 6.17 7.87 -3.41
N SER A 83 7.48 8.05 -3.16
CA SER A 83 8.13 9.36 -3.23
C SER A 83 8.11 9.91 -4.66
N ALA A 84 8.45 9.07 -5.65
CA ALA A 84 8.40 9.45 -7.06
C ALA A 84 6.97 9.80 -7.53
N ALA A 85 5.97 9.00 -7.14
CA ALA A 85 4.57 9.28 -7.43
C ALA A 85 4.13 10.60 -6.79
N CYS A 86 4.57 10.86 -5.56
CA CYS A 86 4.26 12.11 -4.87
C CYS A 86 4.82 13.34 -5.58
N HIS A 87 6.08 13.27 -6.02
CA HIS A 87 6.69 14.33 -6.83
C HIS A 87 5.94 14.56 -8.13
N SER A 88 5.51 13.50 -8.82
CA SER A 88 4.72 13.63 -10.06
C SER A 88 3.39 14.35 -9.82
N VAL A 89 2.70 14.04 -8.71
CA VAL A 89 1.46 14.73 -8.32
C VAL A 89 1.71 16.21 -8.02
N THR A 90 2.75 16.54 -7.26
CA THR A 90 3.09 17.93 -6.92
C THR A 90 3.52 18.73 -8.14
N SER A 91 4.28 18.13 -9.07
CA SER A 91 4.66 18.79 -10.33
C SER A 91 3.45 19.06 -11.23
N GLY A 92 2.39 18.26 -11.11
CA GLY A 92 1.09 18.52 -11.76
C GLY A 92 0.20 19.51 -11.03
N GLY A 93 0.68 20.14 -9.95
CA GLY A 93 -0.07 21.13 -9.14
C GLY A 93 -0.98 20.53 -8.06
N GLY A 94 -0.89 19.22 -7.80
CA GLY A 94 -1.64 18.55 -6.73
C GLY A 94 -0.96 18.61 -5.37
N ALA A 95 -1.71 18.38 -4.30
CA ALA A 95 -1.15 18.21 -2.95
C ALA A 95 -0.78 16.74 -2.71
N CYS A 96 0.32 16.50 -2.03
CA CYS A 96 0.77 15.14 -1.77
C CYS A 96 1.58 15.00 -0.47
N PHE A 97 1.33 13.89 0.26
CA PHE A 97 2.08 13.51 1.45
C PHE A 97 2.29 11.99 1.54
N VAL A 98 3.54 11.54 1.54
CA VAL A 98 3.89 10.11 1.70
C VAL A 98 3.80 9.70 3.17
N ARG A 99 3.16 8.57 3.46
CA ARG A 99 2.97 8.06 4.82
C ARG A 99 2.92 6.54 4.86
N ALA A 100 3.05 5.96 6.04
CA ALA A 100 2.75 4.54 6.21
C ALA A 100 1.27 4.26 5.89
N ASP A 101 1.00 3.18 5.16
CA ASP A 101 -0.36 2.70 4.97
C ASP A 101 -0.86 2.07 6.27
N LEU A 102 -1.77 2.78 6.95
CA LEU A 102 -2.45 2.29 8.14
C LEU A 102 -3.79 1.62 7.79
N SER A 103 -4.19 1.63 6.52
CA SER A 103 -5.45 1.04 6.04
C SER A 103 -5.51 -0.47 6.27
N ARG A 104 -4.35 -1.13 6.32
CA ARG A 104 -4.21 -2.54 6.75
C ARG A 104 -4.47 -2.78 8.23
N PHE A 105 -4.31 -1.77 9.08
CA PHE A 105 -4.66 -1.82 10.50
C PHE A 105 -6.14 -1.43 10.62
N GLN A 106 -7.01 -2.21 9.98
CA GLN A 106 -8.44 -2.07 10.19
C GLN A 106 -8.73 -2.61 11.60
N PRO A 107 -9.27 -1.81 12.54
CA PRO A 107 -9.42 -2.19 13.95
C PRO A 107 -10.46 -3.30 14.23
N SER A 108 -10.93 -4.02 13.21
CA SER A 108 -11.92 -5.10 13.35
C SER A 108 -11.35 -6.51 13.23
N GLN A 109 -10.06 -6.67 12.96
CA GLN A 109 -9.42 -7.99 12.96
C GLN A 109 -8.53 -8.09 14.21
N PRO A 110 -8.85 -8.97 15.19
CA PRO A 110 -7.86 -9.29 16.20
C PRO A 110 -6.65 -9.88 15.47
N VAL A 111 -5.49 -9.23 15.62
CA VAL A 111 -4.21 -9.81 15.22
C VAL A 111 -3.98 -11.03 16.10
N GLY A 112 -4.55 -12.16 15.68
CA GLY A 112 -4.29 -13.45 16.28
C GLY A 112 -2.82 -13.75 16.05
N PHE A 113 -1.99 -13.54 17.06
CA PHE A 113 -0.72 -14.24 17.14
C PHE A 113 -1.07 -15.73 17.17
N ALA A 114 -1.00 -16.37 16.00
CA ALA A 114 -1.06 -17.81 15.90
C ALA A 114 0.14 -18.36 16.68
N ARG A 115 -0.06 -18.60 17.99
CA ARG A 115 0.81 -19.48 18.75
C ARG A 115 0.59 -20.84 18.12
N ASN A 116 1.58 -21.29 17.34
CA ASN A 116 1.68 -22.67 16.92
C ASN A 116 1.74 -23.51 18.21
N THR A 117 0.58 -23.95 18.71
CA THR A 117 0.52 -24.97 19.76
C THR A 117 0.91 -26.28 19.10
N ALA A 118 2.23 -26.52 19.06
CA ALA A 118 2.75 -27.86 18.90
C ALA A 118 2.01 -28.75 19.91
N LYS A 119 1.21 -29.68 19.40
CA LYS A 119 0.50 -30.66 20.20
C LYS A 119 1.54 -31.47 20.98
N PRO A 120 1.58 -31.44 22.33
CA PRO A 120 2.47 -32.31 23.06
C PRO A 120 2.05 -33.76 22.80
N ALA A 121 3.00 -34.58 22.37
CA ALA A 121 2.82 -36.02 22.23
C ALA A 121 2.42 -36.61 23.59
N PRO A 122 1.50 -37.60 23.64
CA PRO A 122 1.19 -38.26 24.89
C PRO A 122 2.38 -39.12 25.34
N HIS A 123 3.07 -38.72 26.40
CA HIS A 123 3.99 -39.58 27.16
C HIS A 123 3.17 -40.56 27.99
N ASN A 124 2.62 -41.60 27.37
CA ASN A 124 2.22 -42.80 28.08
C ASN A 124 2.20 -44.01 27.14
N ALA A 125 3.39 -44.44 26.71
CA ALA A 125 3.61 -45.77 26.18
C ALA A 125 4.24 -46.62 27.29
N ILE A 126 3.40 -47.18 28.16
CA ILE A 126 3.81 -48.27 29.05
C ILE A 126 3.34 -49.56 28.40
N ALA A 127 4.28 -50.25 27.74
CA ALA A 127 4.11 -51.64 27.33
C ALA A 127 4.33 -52.56 28.54
N PRO A 128 3.47 -53.57 28.69
CA PRO A 128 3.93 -54.92 28.94
C PRO A 128 3.36 -55.82 27.82
N GLY A 129 4.12 -56.65 27.12
CA GLY A 129 5.11 -57.58 27.65
C GLY A 129 4.45 -58.95 27.81
N LEU A 130 4.99 -59.93 27.05
CA LEU A 130 4.89 -61.38 27.26
C LEU A 130 3.77 -62.18 26.57
N ALA A 131 4.13 -62.69 25.38
CA ALA A 131 3.98 -64.08 24.91
C ALA A 131 3.08 -65.07 25.69
N ARG A 132 2.21 -65.79 24.96
CA ARG A 132 2.33 -67.26 24.73
C ARG A 132 1.28 -67.81 23.76
N ARG A 133 1.76 -68.72 22.91
CA ARG A 133 1.08 -69.63 21.97
C ARG A 133 -0.01 -70.51 22.61
N LYS A 134 -1.07 -70.83 21.87
CA LYS A 134 -1.33 -72.20 21.37
C LYS A 134 -2.30 -72.19 20.20
#